data_AF-A0A9E5H1R3-F1
#
_entry.id   AF-A0A9E5H1R3-F1
#
_cell.length_a   1.000
_cell.length_b   1.000
_cell.length_c   1.000
_cell.angle_alpha   90.00
_cell.angle_beta   90.00
_cell.angle_gamma   90.00
#
_symmetry.space_group_name_H-M   'P 1'
#
loop_
_entity.id
_entity.type
_entity.pdbx_description
1 polymer ?
#
loop_
_entity_poly.entity_id
_entity_poly.type
_entity_poly.pdbx_seq_one_letter_code
_entity_poly.pdbx_strand_id
1 'polypeptide(L)'
;MAARTAKAEAQAPKYPPPFSIRLTFEERARLDADRGRVSLAAHIRERLFGDDAAPRKKPGNSPIKDAEALGRVLGALGGSRLSSNLNQLAKAVNTGSLPVTPETEADLAAACEEVRSLRADLLRALGKAPGASP
;
A
#
# COMPACT_ATOMS: atom_id res chain seq x y z
N MET A 1 15.84 57.55 13.48
CA MET A 1 15.49 56.48 12.51
C MET A 1 15.02 55.27 13.29
N ALA A 2 13.73 54.96 13.27
CA ALA A 2 13.20 53.65 13.63
C ALA A 2 11.91 53.46 12.81
N ALA A 3 12.06 52.83 11.65
CA ALA A 3 10.94 52.51 10.77
C ALA A 3 10.08 51.45 11.45
N ARG A 4 8.84 51.80 11.81
CA ARG A 4 7.81 50.82 12.15
C ARG A 4 7.40 50.14 10.87
N THR A 5 7.82 48.90 10.69
CA THR A 5 7.34 48.03 9.61
C THR A 5 5.85 47.81 9.81
N ALA A 6 5.05 48.31 8.87
CA ALA A 6 3.62 48.08 8.85
C ALA A 6 3.35 46.57 8.78
N LYS A 7 2.58 46.06 9.74
CA LYS A 7 2.13 44.66 9.80
C LYS A 7 1.19 44.43 8.63
N ALA A 8 1.59 43.57 7.69
CA ALA A 8 0.75 43.17 6.57
C ALA A 8 -0.61 42.68 7.09
N GLU A 9 -1.69 43.20 6.49
CA GLU A 9 -3.06 42.82 6.81
C GLU A 9 -3.23 41.31 6.61
N ALA A 10 -3.47 40.60 7.70
CA ALA A 10 -3.65 39.16 7.68
C ALA A 10 -4.95 38.82 6.94
N GLN A 11 -4.85 38.07 5.84
CA GLN A 11 -6.00 37.57 5.10
C GLN A 11 -6.95 36.82 6.05
N ALA A 12 -8.23 37.15 6.01
CA ALA A 12 -9.24 36.50 6.84
C ALA A 12 -9.26 34.98 6.55
N PRO A 13 -9.34 34.13 7.59
CA PRO A 13 -9.31 32.69 7.39
C PRO A 13 -10.53 32.24 6.58
N LYS A 14 -10.29 31.37 5.59
CA LYS A 14 -11.34 30.81 4.70
C LYS A 14 -12.42 30.01 5.46
N TYR A 15 -12.20 29.67 6.73
CA TYR A 15 -13.08 28.84 7.55
C TYR A 15 -13.11 29.34 9.00
N PRO A 16 -14.22 29.11 9.73
CA PRO A 16 -14.27 29.38 11.15
C PRO A 16 -13.18 28.59 11.91
N PRO A 17 -12.77 29.06 13.10
CA PRO A 17 -11.82 28.34 13.93
C PRO A 17 -12.33 26.92 14.25
N PRO A 18 -11.41 25.95 14.40
CA PRO A 18 -11.79 24.57 14.65
C PRO A 18 -12.52 24.41 15.99
N PHE A 19 -13.50 23.50 16.03
CA PHE A 19 -14.17 23.11 17.26
C PHE A 19 -13.33 22.08 18.01
N SER A 20 -12.97 22.38 19.25
CA SER A 20 -12.19 21.50 20.12
C SER A 20 -13.12 20.72 21.05
N ILE A 21 -13.06 19.39 20.98
CA ILE A 21 -13.82 18.49 21.86
C ILE A 21 -12.85 17.79 22.82
N ARG A 22 -13.19 17.75 24.10
CA ARG A 22 -12.47 16.91 25.08
C ARG A 22 -13.05 15.50 25.04
N LEU A 23 -12.16 14.52 24.93
CA LEU A 23 -12.52 13.11 24.95
C LEU A 23 -11.83 12.47 26.16
N THR A 24 -12.54 11.59 26.84
CA THR A 24 -11.93 10.63 27.76
C THR A 24 -11.04 9.65 26.99
N PHE A 25 -10.20 8.91 27.71
CA PHE A 25 -9.35 7.89 27.11
C PHE A 25 -10.16 6.81 26.39
N GLU A 26 -11.26 6.35 27.00
CA GLU A 26 -12.13 5.30 26.45
C GLU A 26 -12.85 5.75 25.18
N GLU A 27 -13.41 6.97 25.18
CA GLU A 27 -14.05 7.54 23.99
C GLU A 27 -13.05 7.70 22.83
N ARG A 28 -11.83 8.14 23.14
CA ARG A 28 -10.77 8.28 22.14
C ARG A 28 -10.35 6.92 21.57
N ALA A 29 -10.17 5.92 22.42
CA ALA A 29 -9.82 4.57 22.01
C ALA A 29 -10.89 3.95 21.10
N ARG A 30 -12.18 4.16 21.44
CA ARG A 30 -13.30 3.70 20.62
C ARG A 30 -13.31 4.35 19.24
N LEU A 31 -13.15 5.67 19.16
CA LEU A 31 -13.09 6.37 17.86
C LEU A 31 -11.88 5.95 17.02
N ASP A 32 -10.74 5.66 17.67
CA ASP A 32 -9.54 5.19 16.98
C ASP A 32 -9.65 3.74 16.48
N ALA A 33 -10.48 2.91 17.12
CA ALA A 33 -10.85 1.58 16.63
C ALA A 33 -11.86 1.66 15.46
N ASP A 34 -12.91 2.48 15.61
CA ASP A 34 -14.02 2.59 14.65
C ASP A 34 -13.60 3.24 13.32
N ARG A 35 -12.64 4.19 13.34
CA ARG A 35 -12.22 4.94 12.15
C ARG A 35 -11.53 4.09 11.07
N GLY A 36 -11.08 2.87 11.38
CA GLY A 36 -10.35 2.03 10.43
C GLY A 36 -9.12 2.74 9.82
N ARG A 37 -9.14 2.97 8.50
CA ARG A 37 -8.02 3.56 7.73
C ARG A 37 -8.13 5.09 7.54
N VAL A 38 -9.25 5.71 7.91
CA VAL A 38 -9.41 7.16 7.74
C VAL A 38 -8.90 7.93 8.97
N SER A 39 -8.52 9.20 8.77
CA SER A 39 -8.14 10.06 9.90
C SER A 39 -9.31 10.24 10.88
N LEU A 40 -9.01 10.41 12.17
CA LEU A 40 -10.01 10.64 13.21
C LEU A 40 -10.99 11.79 12.86
N ALA A 41 -10.47 12.91 12.34
CA ALA A 41 -11.30 14.04 11.94
C ALA A 41 -12.24 13.72 10.77
N ALA A 42 -11.82 12.86 9.84
CA ALA A 42 -12.67 12.42 8.74
C ALA A 42 -13.79 11.51 9.26
N HIS A 43 -13.45 10.54 10.11
CA HIS A 43 -14.44 9.64 10.73
C HIS A 43 -15.47 10.40 11.57
N ILE A 44 -15.04 11.36 12.39
CA ILE A 44 -15.96 12.19 13.18
C ILE A 44 -16.89 12.99 12.27
N ARG A 45 -16.38 13.57 11.18
CA ARG A 45 -17.20 14.33 10.24
C ARG A 45 -18.21 13.47 9.49
N GLU A 46 -17.80 12.29 9.04
CA GLU A 46 -18.68 11.30 8.40
C GLU A 46 -19.82 10.92 9.34
N ARG A 47 -19.52 10.64 10.61
CA ARG A 47 -20.55 10.36 11.64
C ARG A 47 -21.51 11.53 11.88
N LEU A 48 -21.04 12.78 11.77
CA LEU A 48 -21.84 13.97 12.04
C LEU A 48 -22.65 14.46 10.84
N PHE A 49 -22.12 14.34 9.62
CA PHE A 49 -22.68 14.94 8.41
C PHE A 49 -23.08 13.92 7.34
N GLY A 50 -22.86 12.62 7.57
CA GLY A 50 -23.23 11.54 6.65
C GLY A 50 -22.57 11.67 5.28
N ASP A 51 -23.30 11.28 4.23
CA ASP A 51 -22.83 11.29 2.84
C ASP A 51 -22.57 12.72 2.29
N ASP A 52 -23.15 13.74 2.94
CA ASP A 52 -22.92 15.15 2.61
C ASP A 52 -21.59 15.70 3.17
N ALA A 53 -20.82 14.87 3.89
CA ALA A 53 -19.48 15.21 4.35
C ALA A 53 -18.50 15.28 3.16
N ALA A 54 -18.51 16.40 2.42
CA ALA A 54 -17.63 16.62 1.27
C ALA A 54 -16.16 16.20 1.58
N PRO A 55 -15.59 15.23 0.86
CA PRO A 55 -14.25 14.72 1.15
C PRO A 55 -13.21 15.82 0.94
N ARG A 56 -12.54 16.24 2.00
CA ARG A 56 -11.56 17.34 1.93
C ARG A 56 -10.18 16.89 1.45
N LYS A 57 -9.89 15.57 1.50
CA LYS A 57 -8.70 14.93 0.93
C LYS A 57 -9.05 13.53 0.46
N LYS A 58 -8.55 13.13 -0.72
CA LYS A 58 -8.50 11.73 -1.13
C LYS A 58 -7.77 10.94 -0.01
N PRO A 59 -8.27 9.77 0.42
CA PRO A 59 -7.54 8.95 1.37
C PRO A 59 -6.15 8.67 0.78
N GLY A 60 -5.12 9.25 1.38
CA GLY A 60 -3.74 8.92 1.04
C GLY A 60 -3.50 7.46 1.43
N ASN A 61 -2.75 6.73 0.61
CA ASN A 61 -2.35 5.34 0.86
C ASN A 61 -1.89 5.17 2.31
N SER A 62 -2.79 4.75 3.20
CA SER A 62 -2.39 4.34 4.54
C SER A 62 -1.52 3.10 4.38
N PRO A 63 -0.34 3.06 5.01
CA PRO A 63 0.46 1.85 5.01
C PRO A 63 -0.42 0.69 5.52
N ILE A 64 -0.54 -0.36 4.71
CA ILE A 64 -1.11 -1.63 5.17
C ILE A 64 -0.31 -2.02 6.43
N LYS A 65 -0.95 -2.56 7.47
CA LYS A 65 -0.29 -2.94 8.73
C LYS A 65 0.98 -3.80 8.49
N ASP A 66 1.05 -4.49 7.35
CA ASP A 66 2.16 -5.34 6.92
C ASP A 66 2.93 -4.83 5.69
N ALA A 67 2.85 -3.55 5.33
CA ALA A 67 3.54 -3.01 4.15
C ALA A 67 5.06 -3.25 4.19
N GLU A 68 5.66 -3.23 5.39
CA GLU A 68 7.07 -3.52 5.60
C GLU A 68 7.39 -5.01 5.47
N ALA A 69 6.56 -5.90 6.04
CA ALA A 69 6.72 -7.35 5.92
C ALA A 69 6.56 -7.80 4.47
N LEU A 70 5.59 -7.23 3.76
CA LEU A 70 5.34 -7.48 2.35
C LEU A 70 6.46 -6.90 1.47
N GLY A 71 6.97 -5.72 1.82
CA GLY A 71 8.17 -5.15 1.19
C GLY A 71 9.41 -6.03 1.35
N ARG A 72 9.61 -6.63 2.53
CA ARG A 72 10.69 -7.60 2.77
C ARG A 72 10.54 -8.86 1.93
N VAL A 73 9.34 -9.44 1.87
CA VAL A 73 9.07 -10.63 1.05
C VAL A 73 9.31 -10.33 -0.43
N LEU A 74 8.87 -9.17 -0.93
CA LEU A 74 9.12 -8.75 -2.31
C LEU A 74 10.59 -8.46 -2.58
N GLY A 75 11.30 -7.85 -1.63
CA GLY A 75 12.74 -7.63 -1.73
C GLY A 75 13.52 -8.95 -1.75
N ALA A 76 13.16 -9.91 -0.90
CA ALA A 76 13.75 -11.24 -0.89
C ALA A 76 13.45 -12.01 -2.19
N LEU A 77 12.23 -11.87 -2.73
CA LEU A 77 11.85 -12.45 -4.02
C LEU A 77 12.60 -11.80 -5.19
N GLY A 78 12.72 -10.47 -5.22
CA GLY A 78 13.48 -9.76 -6.25
C GLY A 78 14.99 -10.02 -6.18
N GLY A 79 15.52 -10.23 -4.97
CA GLY A 79 16.90 -10.66 -4.73
C GLY A 79 17.14 -12.15 -4.93
N SER A 80 16.07 -12.95 -5.04
CA SER A 80 16.20 -14.37 -5.35
C SER A 80 16.73 -14.53 -6.77
N ARG A 81 17.71 -15.42 -6.95
CA ARG A 81 18.36 -15.65 -8.25
C ARG A 81 17.48 -16.43 -9.22
N LEU A 82 16.15 -16.35 -9.11
CA LEU A 82 15.19 -17.13 -9.88
C LEU A 82 15.40 -16.99 -11.39
N SER A 83 15.56 -15.78 -11.92
CA SER A 83 15.82 -15.56 -13.35
C SER A 83 17.14 -16.19 -13.81
N SER A 84 18.18 -16.13 -12.98
CA SER A 84 19.48 -16.75 -13.27
C SER A 84 19.37 -18.27 -13.28
N ASN A 85 18.67 -18.85 -12.30
CA ASN A 85 18.44 -20.29 -12.18
C ASN A 85 17.57 -20.81 -13.36
N LEU A 86 16.52 -20.09 -13.74
CA LEU A 86 15.71 -20.38 -14.93
C LEU A 86 16.56 -20.37 -16.21
N ASN A 87 17.47 -19.40 -16.33
CA ASN A 87 18.37 -19.32 -17.48
C ASN A 87 19.39 -20.48 -17.49
N GLN A 88 19.86 -20.94 -16.32
CA GLN A 88 20.72 -22.10 -16.21
C GLN A 88 19.99 -23.39 -16.61
N LEU A 89 18.73 -23.56 -16.18
CA LEU A 89 17.89 -24.68 -16.59
C LEU A 89 17.66 -24.66 -18.11
N ALA A 90 17.24 -23.52 -18.68
CA ALA A 90 17.06 -23.38 -20.12
C ALA A 90 18.34 -23.70 -20.91
N LYS A 91 19.50 -23.28 -20.40
CA LYS A 91 20.80 -23.61 -21.00
C LYS A 91 21.08 -25.12 -20.90
N ALA A 92 20.85 -25.74 -19.75
CA ALA A 92 21.08 -27.17 -19.55
C ALA A 92 20.16 -28.05 -20.42
N VAL A 93 18.91 -27.61 -20.66
CA VAL A 93 17.99 -28.22 -21.64
C VAL A 93 18.53 -28.08 -23.05
N ASN A 94 18.89 -26.86 -23.47
CA ASN A 94 19.40 -26.61 -24.83
C ASN A 94 20.71 -27.34 -25.13
N THR A 95 21.56 -27.56 -24.13
CA THR A 95 22.81 -28.32 -24.29
C THR A 95 22.62 -29.83 -24.11
N GLY A 96 21.39 -30.31 -23.87
CA GLY A 96 21.10 -31.72 -23.63
C GLY A 96 21.69 -32.30 -22.33
N SER A 97 22.14 -31.42 -21.42
CA SER A 97 22.78 -31.80 -20.15
C SER A 97 21.73 -32.09 -19.05
N LEU A 98 20.52 -31.56 -19.21
CA LEU A 98 19.37 -31.88 -18.39
C LEU A 98 18.43 -32.80 -19.18
N PRO A 99 18.31 -34.09 -18.80
CA PRO A 99 17.30 -34.95 -19.40
C PRO A 99 15.91 -34.47 -18.96
N VAL A 100 15.19 -33.82 -19.87
CA VAL A 100 13.82 -33.35 -19.64
C VAL A 100 12.89 -34.52 -19.93
N THR A 101 12.49 -35.22 -18.88
CA THR A 101 11.41 -36.21 -19.00
C THR A 101 10.06 -35.51 -19.03
N PRO A 102 9.00 -36.11 -19.58
CA PRO A 102 7.65 -35.54 -19.52
C PRO A 102 7.18 -35.21 -18.10
N GLU A 103 7.64 -35.99 -17.11
CA GLU A 103 7.37 -35.76 -15.69
C GLU A 103 8.10 -34.51 -15.17
N THR A 104 9.35 -34.30 -15.58
CA THR A 104 10.13 -33.11 -15.23
C THR A 104 9.54 -31.84 -15.88
N GLU A 105 9.00 -31.96 -17.10
CA GLU A 105 8.32 -30.87 -17.80
C GLU A 105 7.00 -30.49 -17.10
N ALA A 106 6.24 -31.49 -16.65
CA ALA A 106 5.02 -31.28 -15.88
C ALA A 106 5.30 -30.59 -14.53
N ASP A 107 6.33 -31.05 -13.80
CA ASP A 107 6.74 -30.45 -12.52
C ASP A 107 7.20 -29.00 -12.69
N LEU A 108 7.94 -28.70 -13.76
CA LEU A 108 8.37 -27.34 -14.08
C LEU A 108 7.19 -26.42 -14.44
N ALA A 109 6.23 -26.93 -15.22
CA ALA A 109 5.02 -26.19 -15.56
C ALA A 109 4.16 -25.89 -14.31
N ALA A 110 3.98 -26.87 -13.43
CA ALA A 110 3.28 -26.71 -12.16
C ALA A 110 3.97 -25.66 -11.27
N ALA A 111 5.29 -25.76 -11.10
CA ALA A 111 6.05 -24.79 -10.31
C ALA A 111 5.95 -23.36 -10.88
N CYS A 112 5.95 -23.21 -12.21
CA CYS A 112 5.76 -21.91 -12.86
C CYS A 112 4.38 -21.31 -12.59
N GLU A 113 3.34 -22.14 -12.56
CA GLU A 113 1.98 -21.72 -12.27
C GLU A 113 1.82 -21.29 -10.80
N GLU A 114 2.38 -22.06 -9.86
CA GLU A 114 2.40 -21.71 -8.44
C GLU A 114 3.08 -20.36 -8.19
N VAL A 115 4.21 -20.09 -8.84
CA VAL A 115 4.91 -18.79 -8.75
C VAL A 115 4.07 -17.65 -9.33
N ARG A 116 3.33 -17.88 -10.43
CA ARG A 116 2.40 -16.87 -10.99
C ARG A 116 1.26 -16.58 -10.04
N SER A 117 0.65 -17.61 -9.44
CA SER A 117 -0.42 -17.47 -8.46
C SER A 117 0.07 -16.67 -7.24
N LEU A 118 1.22 -17.04 -6.68
CA LEU A 118 1.82 -16.34 -5.54
C LEU A 118 2.06 -14.86 -5.85
N ARG A 119 2.60 -14.55 -7.04
CA ARG A 119 2.77 -13.16 -7.49
C ARG A 119 1.43 -12.42 -7.59
N ALA A 120 0.40 -13.05 -8.14
CA ALA A 120 -0.91 -12.44 -8.29
C ALA A 120 -1.56 -12.13 -6.92
N ASP A 121 -1.45 -13.06 -5.97
CA ASP A 121 -1.97 -12.88 -4.61
C ASP A 121 -1.24 -11.76 -3.87
N LEU A 122 0.09 -11.68 -4.01
CA LEU A 122 0.88 -10.58 -3.43
C LEU A 122 0.50 -9.21 -4.03
N LEU A 123 0.29 -9.13 -5.35
CA LEU A 123 -0.14 -7.89 -6.01
C LEU A 123 -1.56 -7.48 -5.58
N ARG A 124 -2.48 -8.44 -5.46
CA ARG A 124 -3.84 -8.22 -4.97
C ARG A 124 -3.84 -7.72 -3.53
N ALA A 125 -3.04 -8.33 -2.65
CA ALA A 125 -2.88 -7.90 -1.26
C ALA A 125 -2.35 -6.45 -1.15
N LEU A 126 -1.52 -6.01 -2.11
CA LEU A 126 -1.03 -4.64 -2.22
C LEU A 126 -2.02 -3.63 -2.82
N GLY A 127 -3.17 -4.08 -3.32
CA GLY A 127 -4.10 -3.22 -4.06
C GLY A 127 -3.57 -2.76 -5.42
N LYS A 128 -2.58 -3.45 -5.99
CA LYS A 128 -2.08 -3.18 -7.35
C LYS A 128 -2.71 -4.20 -8.31
N ALA A 129 -3.45 -3.71 -9.31
CA ALA A 129 -3.93 -4.58 -10.39
C ALA A 129 -2.74 -5.10 -11.22
N PRO A 130 -2.70 -6.39 -11.58
CA PRO A 130 -1.68 -6.91 -12.49
C PRO A 130 -1.93 -6.30 -13.87
N GLY A 131 -1.10 -5.32 -14.28
CA GLY A 131 -1.21 -4.68 -15.60
C GLY A 131 -0.91 -3.18 -15.64
N ALA A 132 -0.75 -2.51 -14.50
CA ALA A 132 -0.31 -1.10 -14.49
C ALA A 132 1.22 -1.03 -14.64
N SER A 133 1.69 -0.91 -15.89
CA SER A 133 3.04 -0.40 -16.20
C SER A 133 3.20 1.06 -15.72
N PRO A 134 4.44 1.52 -15.47
CA PRO A 134 4.71 2.86 -14.95
C PRO A 134 4.33 4.00 -15.91
#